data_AF-A0A6A8LGY9-F1
#
_entry.id   AF-A0A6A8LGY9-F1
#
_cell.length_a   1.000
_cell.length_b   1.000
_cell.length_c   1.000
_cell.angle_alpha   90.00
_cell.angle_beta   90.00
_cell.angle_gamma   90.00
#
_symmetry.space_group_name_H-M   'P 1'
#
loop_
_entity.id
_entity.type
_entity.pdbx_description
1 polymer ?
#
loop_
_entity_poly.entity_id
_entity_poly.type
_entity_poly.pdbx_seq_one_letter_code
_entity_poly.pdbx_strand_id
1 'polypeptide(L)'
;MTSFLGLLKKDAKVSWIWLAVWLCGMICWTFAAHVIAARQKEPLVIFGFFTAMGFFQFLVAPLFMYYHLHKEGKNQLWLYNPNGGFYLLASKLTASLLYQLIGQLALTGYGIWMYRMLSAKGVLEHTIPLAGTLTGLNAYLLISSAYLSVIVAVFWTVFHSLKHFPVLRWGICIVLAFVWTYIDDKIITPFTSSQHDLWPVKVYANFHFHYTKLSGWTMELKAVHISLFSFLAVIVLAALCLALASMLLNRKVEV
;
A
#
# COMPACT_ATOMS: atom_id res chain seq x y z
N MET A 1 20.50 -4.29 -23.14
CA MET A 1 20.18 -3.60 -21.87
C MET A 1 18.69 -3.31 -21.85
N THR A 2 18.01 -3.79 -20.82
CA THR A 2 16.66 -4.39 -20.91
C THR A 2 15.53 -3.38 -21.15
N SER A 3 14.63 -3.69 -22.09
CA SER A 3 13.45 -2.86 -22.41
C SER A 3 12.63 -2.48 -21.17
N PHE A 4 12.59 -3.37 -20.18
CA PHE A 4 12.00 -3.15 -18.86
C PHE A 4 12.57 -1.93 -18.12
N LEU A 5 13.90 -1.74 -18.11
CA LEU A 5 14.53 -0.60 -17.42
C LEU A 5 14.19 0.72 -18.11
N GLY A 6 14.06 0.71 -19.44
CA GLY A 6 13.60 1.87 -20.21
C GLY A 6 12.16 2.25 -19.86
N LEU A 7 11.26 1.26 -19.78
CA LEU A 7 9.87 1.45 -19.34
C LEU A 7 9.80 1.99 -17.91
N LEU A 8 10.57 1.41 -16.98
CA LEU A 8 10.62 1.84 -15.60
C LEU A 8 11.08 3.30 -15.46
N LYS A 9 12.14 3.70 -16.17
CA LYS A 9 12.62 5.09 -16.17
C LYS A 9 11.57 6.07 -16.73
N LYS A 10 10.86 5.66 -17.78
CA LYS A 10 9.75 6.46 -18.35
C LYS A 10 8.64 6.63 -17.33
N ASP A 11 8.14 5.54 -16.75
CA ASP A 11 7.06 5.56 -15.78
C ASP A 11 7.45 6.42 -14.56
N ALA A 12 8.68 6.27 -14.06
CA ALA A 12 9.19 7.09 -12.97
C ALA A 12 9.25 8.59 -13.33
N LYS A 13 9.76 8.94 -14.51
CA LYS A 13 9.83 10.35 -14.92
C LYS A 13 8.44 11.00 -15.08
N VAL A 14 7.41 10.24 -15.40
CA VAL A 14 6.03 10.76 -15.59
C VAL A 14 5.34 11.10 -14.26
N SER A 15 5.84 10.55 -13.15
CA SER A 15 5.15 10.53 -11.86
C SER A 15 5.98 11.14 -10.72
N TRP A 16 7.24 11.53 -10.97
CA TRP A 16 8.12 12.13 -9.97
C TRP A 16 7.54 13.38 -9.28
N ILE A 17 6.79 14.22 -10.02
CA ILE A 17 6.15 15.42 -9.45
C ILE A 17 5.12 15.01 -8.39
N TRP A 18 4.35 13.95 -8.64
CA TRP A 18 3.37 13.45 -7.69
C TRP A 18 4.02 12.86 -6.44
N LEU A 19 5.20 12.23 -6.58
CA LEU A 19 5.99 11.84 -5.42
C LEU A 19 6.42 13.07 -4.60
N ALA A 20 6.90 14.12 -5.26
CA ALA A 20 7.30 15.35 -4.58
C ALA A 20 6.11 16.01 -3.84
N VAL A 21 4.94 16.06 -4.48
CA VAL A 21 3.69 16.53 -3.85
C VAL A 21 3.34 15.67 -2.63
N TRP A 22 3.44 14.35 -2.73
CA TRP A 22 3.19 13.44 -1.61
C TRP A 22 4.14 13.69 -0.44
N LEU A 23 5.45 13.76 -0.70
CA LEU A 23 6.45 14.03 0.34
C LEU A 23 6.27 15.40 0.99
N CYS A 24 5.95 16.43 0.20
CA CYS A 24 5.62 17.75 0.71
C CYS A 24 4.36 17.70 1.60
N GLY A 25 3.33 16.97 1.16
CA GLY A 25 2.12 16.71 1.93
C GLY A 25 2.42 16.04 3.27
N MET A 26 3.31 15.04 3.30
CA MET A 26 3.75 14.39 4.54
C MET A 26 4.43 15.39 5.49
N ILE A 27 5.29 16.28 4.99
CA ILE A 27 5.96 17.30 5.81
C ILE A 27 4.94 18.29 6.39
N CYS A 28 4.01 18.78 5.58
CA CYS A 28 2.94 19.67 6.04
C CYS A 28 2.05 18.99 7.10
N TRP A 29 1.76 17.69 6.90
CA TRP A 29 0.95 16.89 7.82
C TRP A 29 1.63 16.71 9.18
N THR A 30 2.93 16.37 9.19
CA THR A 30 3.69 16.22 10.44
C THR A 30 3.85 17.56 11.17
N PHE A 31 4.06 18.65 10.43
CA PHE A 31 4.10 19.99 11.00
C PHE A 31 2.77 20.36 11.68
N ALA A 32 1.65 20.14 11.00
CA ALA A 32 0.32 20.38 11.55
C ALA A 32 0.08 19.55 12.83
N ALA A 33 0.47 18.28 12.83
CA ALA A 33 0.37 17.41 14.00
C ALA A 33 1.09 17.99 15.22
N HIS A 34 2.29 18.55 15.02
CA HIS A 34 3.07 19.16 16.11
C HIS A 34 2.47 20.46 16.63
N VAL A 35 1.98 21.31 15.72
CA VAL A 35 1.29 22.56 16.12
C VAL A 35 0.05 22.25 16.95
N ILE A 36 -0.75 21.27 16.53
CA ILE A 36 -1.97 20.88 17.25
C ILE A 36 -1.62 20.25 18.61
N ALA A 37 -0.65 19.32 18.64
CA ALA A 37 -0.20 18.70 19.87
C ALA A 37 0.35 19.72 20.88
N ALA A 38 1.09 20.72 20.42
CA ALA A 38 1.59 21.80 21.27
C ALA A 38 0.47 22.68 21.84
N ARG A 39 -0.57 22.98 21.03
CA ARG A 39 -1.73 23.77 21.48
C ARG A 39 -2.60 23.02 22.48
N GLN A 40 -2.84 21.73 22.25
CA GLN A 40 -3.67 20.90 23.12
C GLN A 40 -2.91 20.38 24.34
N LYS A 41 -1.58 20.53 24.37
CA LYS A 41 -0.68 19.95 25.38
C LYS A 41 -0.78 18.42 25.47
N GLU A 42 -1.24 17.79 24.39
CA GLU A 42 -1.47 16.34 24.28
C GLU A 42 -0.51 15.74 23.25
N PRO A 43 0.59 15.10 23.66
CA PRO A 43 1.61 14.60 22.74
C PRO A 43 1.13 13.42 21.89
N LEU A 44 0.11 12.67 22.33
CA LEU A 44 -0.46 11.53 21.59
C LEU A 44 -1.21 11.93 20.32
N VAL A 45 -1.58 13.20 20.17
CA VAL A 45 -2.13 13.71 18.91
C VAL A 45 -1.17 13.41 17.75
N ILE A 46 0.14 13.52 17.98
CA ILE A 46 1.17 13.23 16.97
C ILE A 46 1.07 11.77 16.50
N PHE A 47 0.81 10.85 17.43
CA PHE A 47 0.64 9.43 17.11
C PHE A 47 -0.60 9.18 16.24
N GLY A 48 -1.74 9.81 16.54
CA GLY A 48 -2.94 9.70 15.71
C GLY A 48 -2.72 10.18 14.27
N PHE A 49 -2.02 11.31 14.10
CA PHE A 49 -1.64 11.82 12.77
C PHE A 49 -0.67 10.88 12.04
N PHE A 50 0.26 10.26 12.77
CA PHE A 50 1.17 9.24 12.22
C PHE A 50 0.41 8.01 11.72
N THR A 51 -0.53 7.48 12.50
CA THR A 51 -1.36 6.34 12.10
C THR A 51 -2.20 6.65 10.86
N ALA A 52 -2.82 7.84 10.82
CA ALA A 52 -3.55 8.30 9.64
C ALA A 52 -2.64 8.41 8.40
N MET A 53 -1.43 8.94 8.56
CA MET A 53 -0.44 9.01 7.47
C MET A 53 -0.01 7.62 7.00
N GLY A 54 0.14 6.65 7.91
CA GLY A 54 0.37 5.24 7.57
C GLY A 54 -0.78 4.62 6.75
N PHE A 55 -2.03 4.94 7.09
CA PHE A 55 -3.18 4.52 6.31
C PHE A 55 -3.20 5.12 4.90
N PHE A 56 -2.90 6.40 4.74
CA PHE A 56 -2.81 6.97 3.38
C PHE A 56 -1.58 6.45 2.62
N GLN A 57 -0.47 6.18 3.32
CA GLN A 57 0.72 5.57 2.73
C GLN A 57 0.39 4.20 2.11
N PHE A 58 -0.51 3.41 2.68
CA PHE A 58 -1.00 2.15 2.08
C PHE A 58 -1.57 2.36 0.66
N LEU A 59 -2.19 3.51 0.40
CA LEU A 59 -2.86 3.83 -0.86
C LEU A 59 -1.92 4.43 -1.92
N VAL A 60 -0.66 4.74 -1.60
CA VAL A 60 0.25 5.40 -2.53
C VAL A 60 0.51 4.53 -3.76
N ALA A 61 0.99 3.29 -3.61
CA ALA A 61 1.23 2.41 -4.76
C ALA A 61 -0.01 2.20 -5.67
N PRO A 62 -1.21 1.89 -5.15
CA PRO A 62 -2.37 1.67 -6.01
C PRO A 62 -2.83 2.95 -6.72
N LEU A 63 -2.70 4.13 -6.10
CA LEU A 63 -2.99 5.41 -6.74
C LEU A 63 -2.02 5.72 -7.88
N PHE A 64 -0.73 5.47 -7.68
CA PHE A 64 0.27 5.63 -8.74
C PHE A 64 0.03 4.62 -9.89
N MET A 65 -0.29 3.37 -9.56
CA MET A 65 -0.65 2.35 -10.55
C MET A 65 -1.85 2.81 -11.38
N TYR A 66 -2.91 3.29 -10.73
CA TYR A 66 -4.07 3.86 -11.42
C TYR A 66 -3.69 5.05 -12.30
N TYR A 67 -2.89 6.00 -11.81
CA TYR A 67 -2.43 7.16 -12.57
C TYR A 67 -1.66 6.75 -13.83
N HIS A 68 -0.74 5.78 -13.71
CA HIS A 68 0.00 5.24 -14.84
C HIS A 68 -0.93 4.59 -15.87
N LEU A 69 -1.86 3.75 -15.42
CA LEU A 69 -2.83 3.08 -16.27
C LEU A 69 -3.79 4.07 -16.93
N HIS A 70 -4.25 5.09 -16.22
CA HIS A 70 -5.13 6.13 -16.78
C HIS A 70 -4.44 6.91 -17.91
N LYS A 71 -3.17 7.31 -17.69
CA LYS A 71 -2.36 7.96 -18.75
C LYS A 71 -2.13 7.06 -19.95
N GLU A 72 -1.86 5.78 -19.72
CA GLU A 72 -1.71 4.79 -20.79
C GLU A 72 -3.03 4.65 -21.58
N GLY A 73 -4.16 4.55 -20.86
CA GLY A 73 -5.54 4.52 -21.33
C GLY A 73 -5.89 5.63 -22.30
N LYS A 74 -5.63 6.87 -21.87
CA LYS A 74 -5.97 8.09 -22.61
C LYS A 74 -5.20 8.21 -23.92
N ASN A 75 -3.93 7.83 -23.91
CA ASN A 75 -3.02 8.02 -25.03
C ASN A 75 -2.81 6.75 -25.87
N GLN A 76 -3.49 5.64 -25.52
CA GLN A 76 -3.36 4.32 -26.15
C GLN A 76 -1.90 3.83 -26.32
N LEU A 77 -1.02 4.25 -25.39
CA LEU A 77 0.43 4.06 -25.50
C LEU A 77 0.85 2.58 -25.49
N TRP A 78 0.00 1.70 -24.95
CA TRP A 78 0.28 0.27 -24.93
C TRP A 78 0.19 -0.38 -26.31
N LEU A 79 -0.58 0.17 -27.26
CA LEU A 79 -0.70 -0.38 -28.62
C LEU A 79 0.60 -0.22 -29.42
N TYR A 80 1.39 0.80 -29.11
CA TYR A 80 2.65 1.10 -29.79
C TYR A 80 3.87 0.54 -29.05
N ASN A 81 3.66 -0.25 -27.99
CA ASN A 81 4.74 -0.81 -27.20
C ASN A 81 5.10 -2.20 -27.74
N PRO A 82 6.35 -2.44 -28.19
CA PRO A 82 6.78 -3.75 -28.66
C PRO A 82 6.92 -4.80 -27.53
N ASN A 83 6.81 -4.38 -26.27
CA ASN A 83 6.90 -5.28 -25.13
C ASN A 83 5.53 -5.86 -24.76
N GLY A 84 5.50 -7.14 -24.40
CA GLY A 84 4.27 -7.80 -23.93
C GLY A 84 3.65 -7.11 -22.71
N GLY A 85 2.33 -7.22 -22.57
CA GLY A 85 1.52 -6.59 -21.53
C GLY A 85 1.98 -6.90 -20.10
N PHE A 86 2.60 -8.06 -19.86
CA PHE A 86 3.15 -8.41 -18.56
C PHE A 86 4.28 -7.46 -18.15
N TYR A 87 5.24 -7.20 -19.04
CA TYR A 87 6.35 -6.28 -18.79
C TYR A 87 5.86 -4.84 -18.59
N LEU A 88 4.80 -4.45 -19.31
CA LEU A 88 4.19 -3.13 -19.19
C LEU A 88 3.50 -2.94 -17.83
N LEU A 89 2.70 -3.90 -17.38
CA LEU A 89 2.05 -3.83 -16.07
C LEU A 89 3.07 -3.98 -14.94
N ALA A 90 4.06 -4.86 -15.09
CA ALA A 90 5.12 -5.05 -14.13
C ALA A 90 5.98 -3.77 -13.97
N SER A 91 6.31 -3.05 -15.05
CA SER A 91 7.10 -1.80 -14.93
C SER A 91 6.38 -0.74 -14.12
N LYS A 92 5.06 -0.60 -14.31
CA LYS A 92 4.21 0.34 -13.58
C LYS A 92 4.05 -0.04 -12.12
N LEU A 93 3.86 -1.33 -11.85
CA LEU A 93 3.84 -1.85 -10.48
C LEU A 93 5.17 -1.58 -9.79
N THR A 94 6.30 -1.90 -10.42
CA THR A 94 7.63 -1.64 -9.87
C THR A 94 7.87 -0.15 -9.63
N ALA A 95 7.52 0.73 -10.58
CA ALA A 95 7.63 2.19 -10.38
C ALA A 95 6.82 2.66 -9.16
N SER A 96 5.58 2.19 -9.06
CA SER A 96 4.67 2.55 -7.96
C SER A 96 5.19 2.04 -6.61
N LEU A 97 5.76 0.82 -6.57
CA LEU A 97 6.36 0.24 -5.37
C LEU A 97 7.66 0.92 -4.96
N LEU A 98 8.46 1.43 -5.90
CA LEU A 98 9.63 2.24 -5.56
C LEU A 98 9.22 3.54 -4.85
N TYR A 99 8.13 4.18 -5.28
CA TYR A 99 7.60 5.36 -4.59
C TYR A 99 6.97 5.05 -3.24
N GLN A 100 6.26 3.93 -3.16
CA GLN A 100 5.79 3.37 -1.90
C GLN A 100 6.95 3.21 -0.92
N LEU A 101 8.06 2.61 -1.37
CA LEU A 101 9.26 2.38 -0.56
C LEU A 101 9.89 3.71 -0.10
N ILE A 102 10.04 4.69 -0.99
CA ILE A 102 10.59 6.00 -0.63
C ILE A 102 9.74 6.68 0.45
N GLY A 103 8.42 6.73 0.27
CA GLY A 103 7.50 7.29 1.27
C GLY A 103 7.50 6.50 2.58
N GLN A 104 7.59 5.17 2.51
CA GLN A 104 7.71 4.29 3.67
C GLN A 104 9.00 4.52 4.47
N LEU A 105 10.13 4.74 3.79
CA LEU A 105 11.39 5.07 4.45
C LEU A 105 11.30 6.42 5.17
N ALA A 106 10.70 7.43 4.54
CA ALA A 106 10.46 8.73 5.16
C ALA A 106 9.54 8.60 6.40
N LEU A 107 8.43 7.86 6.26
CA LEU A 107 7.49 7.58 7.35
C LEU A 107 8.18 6.80 8.49
N THR A 108 9.03 5.84 8.17
CA THR A 108 9.78 5.05 9.15
C THR A 108 10.77 5.91 9.92
N GLY A 109 11.52 6.77 9.24
CA GLY A 109 12.41 7.73 9.89
C GLY A 109 11.66 8.63 10.87
N TYR A 110 10.52 9.17 10.44
CA TYR A 110 9.63 9.95 11.31
C TYR A 110 9.07 9.13 12.47
N GLY A 111 8.68 7.88 12.23
CA GLY A 111 8.17 6.96 13.25
C GLY A 111 9.19 6.66 14.35
N ILE A 112 10.46 6.44 13.97
CA ILE A 112 11.57 6.25 14.93
C ILE A 112 11.73 7.50 15.80
N TRP A 113 11.75 8.69 15.17
CA TRP A 113 11.90 9.95 15.88
C TRP A 113 10.72 10.19 16.85
N MET A 114 9.49 10.00 16.37
CA MET A 114 8.27 10.15 17.18
C MET A 114 8.27 9.19 18.37
N TYR A 115 8.62 7.91 18.16
CA TYR A 115 8.69 6.92 19.23
C TYR A 115 9.66 7.34 20.33
N ARG A 116 10.87 7.80 19.96
CA ARG A 116 11.86 8.30 20.93
C ARG A 116 11.34 9.52 21.69
N MET A 117 10.68 10.45 21.01
CA MET A 117 10.09 11.63 21.63
C MET A 117 8.97 11.26 22.63
N LEU A 118 8.05 10.36 22.27
CA LEU A 118 6.96 9.92 23.15
C LEU A 118 7.49 9.10 24.34
N SER A 119 8.52 8.29 24.13
CA SER A 119 9.17 7.51 25.19
C SER A 119 9.87 8.43 26.19
N ALA A 120 10.59 9.45 25.73
CA ALA A 120 11.23 10.44 26.60
C ALA A 120 10.23 11.24 27.45
N LYS A 121 8.99 11.39 26.98
CA LYS A 121 7.89 12.04 27.72
C LYS A 121 7.14 11.10 28.67
N GLY A 122 7.51 9.82 28.75
CA GLY A 122 6.85 8.83 29.62
C GLY A 122 5.43 8.46 29.20
N VAL A 123 5.07 8.70 27.93
CA VAL A 123 3.70 8.48 27.39
C VAL A 123 3.49 7.02 26.96
N LEU A 124 4.58 6.31 26.68
CA LEU A 124 4.60 4.90 26.29
C LEU A 124 4.76 4.04 27.54
N GLU A 125 3.82 3.12 27.77
CA GLU A 125 3.83 2.25 28.95
C GLU A 125 4.93 1.18 28.89
N HIS A 126 5.29 0.74 27.68
CA HIS A 126 6.25 -0.34 27.47
C HIS A 126 7.22 -0.04 26.34
N THR A 127 8.46 -0.52 26.49
CA THR A 127 9.45 -0.52 25.42
C THR A 127 9.20 -1.67 24.47
N ILE A 128 9.16 -1.38 23.17
CA ILE A 128 8.97 -2.40 22.13
C ILE A 128 10.27 -2.66 21.35
N PRO A 129 10.45 -3.88 20.79
CA PRO A 129 11.51 -4.16 19.83
C PRO A 129 11.25 -3.40 18.53
N LEU A 130 11.76 -2.17 18.47
CA LEU A 130 11.48 -1.20 17.41
C LEU A 130 11.88 -1.73 16.02
N ALA A 131 13.06 -2.34 15.89
CA ALA A 131 13.57 -2.83 14.62
C ALA A 131 12.66 -3.91 14.01
N GLY A 132 12.34 -4.97 14.77
CA GLY A 132 11.47 -6.04 14.30
C GLY A 132 10.06 -5.56 13.97
N THR A 133 9.50 -4.67 14.80
CA THR A 133 8.17 -4.09 14.58
C THR A 133 8.12 -3.24 13.31
N LEU A 134 9.10 -2.35 13.11
CA LEU A 134 9.15 -1.50 11.92
C LEU A 134 9.37 -2.31 10.65
N THR A 135 10.25 -3.31 10.66
CA THR A 135 10.45 -4.20 9.50
C THR A 135 9.17 -4.96 9.15
N GLY A 136 8.50 -5.52 10.15
CA GLY A 136 7.23 -6.24 9.95
C GLY A 136 6.13 -5.35 9.38
N LEU A 137 5.94 -4.15 9.94
CA LEU A 137 4.94 -3.19 9.46
C LEU A 137 5.25 -2.68 8.05
N ASN A 138 6.51 -2.38 7.73
CA ASN A 138 6.90 -1.94 6.39
C ASN A 138 6.69 -3.04 5.35
N ALA A 139 7.08 -4.28 5.66
CA ALA A 139 6.85 -5.43 4.80
C ALA A 139 5.34 -5.65 4.56
N TYR A 140 4.56 -5.64 5.63
CA TYR A 140 3.10 -5.76 5.55
C TYR A 140 2.48 -4.68 4.66
N LEU A 141 2.86 -3.42 4.90
CA LEU A 141 2.35 -2.27 4.16
C LEU A 141 2.74 -2.33 2.68
N LEU A 142 3.97 -2.73 2.36
CA LEU A 142 4.47 -2.84 0.98
C LEU A 142 3.75 -3.96 0.22
N ILE A 143 3.63 -5.15 0.82
CA ILE A 143 2.99 -6.32 0.20
C ILE A 143 1.49 -6.06 -0.01
N SER A 144 0.82 -5.53 1.01
CA SER A 144 -0.62 -5.23 0.92
C SER A 144 -0.89 -4.15 -0.13
N SER A 145 -0.05 -3.12 -0.20
CA SER A 145 -0.16 -2.06 -1.22
C SER A 145 0.14 -2.58 -2.64
N ALA A 146 1.10 -3.50 -2.78
CA ALA A 146 1.38 -4.19 -4.05
C ALA A 146 0.18 -5.01 -4.51
N TYR A 147 -0.40 -5.81 -3.61
CA TYR A 147 -1.59 -6.61 -3.89
C TYR A 147 -2.77 -5.74 -4.34
N LEU A 148 -3.05 -4.64 -3.63
CA LEU A 148 -4.10 -3.70 -4.03
C LEU A 148 -3.80 -3.03 -5.38
N SER A 149 -2.53 -2.75 -5.69
CA SER A 149 -2.12 -2.22 -7.00
C SER A 149 -2.39 -3.22 -8.14
N VAL A 150 -2.19 -4.51 -7.89
CA VAL A 150 -2.54 -5.56 -8.86
C VAL A 150 -4.05 -5.64 -9.06
N ILE A 151 -4.84 -5.56 -7.98
CA ILE A 151 -6.31 -5.50 -8.09
C ILE A 151 -6.72 -4.31 -8.96
N VAL A 152 -6.16 -3.12 -8.72
CA VAL A 152 -6.39 -1.93 -9.56
C VAL A 152 -6.07 -2.21 -11.03
N ALA A 153 -4.97 -2.92 -11.32
CA ALA A 153 -4.62 -3.32 -12.69
C ALA A 153 -5.63 -4.28 -13.32
N VAL A 154 -6.10 -5.29 -12.58
CA VAL A 154 -7.15 -6.23 -13.02
C VAL A 154 -8.44 -5.47 -13.33
N PHE A 155 -8.92 -4.64 -12.40
CA PHE A 155 -10.13 -3.85 -12.60
C PHE A 155 -9.99 -2.92 -13.80
N TRP A 156 -8.84 -2.23 -13.92
CA TRP A 156 -8.59 -1.34 -15.04
C TRP A 156 -8.57 -2.08 -16.38
N THR A 157 -7.93 -3.25 -16.46
CA THR A 157 -7.85 -4.03 -17.71
C THR A 157 -9.22 -4.58 -18.13
N VAL A 158 -10.03 -5.09 -17.19
CA VAL A 158 -11.41 -5.52 -17.45
C VAL A 158 -12.27 -4.34 -17.87
N PHE A 159 -12.21 -3.24 -17.11
CA PHE A 159 -12.92 -2.00 -17.41
C PHE A 159 -12.56 -1.55 -18.82
N HIS A 160 -11.27 -1.37 -19.16
CA HIS A 160 -10.85 -0.94 -20.49
C HIS A 160 -11.23 -1.94 -21.60
N SER A 161 -11.31 -3.23 -21.28
CA SER A 161 -11.69 -4.23 -22.27
C SER A 161 -13.13 -4.07 -22.76
N LEU A 162 -14.01 -3.57 -21.89
CA LEU A 162 -15.43 -3.36 -22.13
C LEU A 162 -15.78 -1.93 -22.58
N LYS A 163 -14.83 -1.18 -23.17
CA LYS A 163 -15.04 0.22 -23.59
C LYS A 163 -16.25 0.41 -24.53
N HIS A 164 -16.63 -0.61 -25.29
CA HIS A 164 -17.78 -0.56 -26.21
C HIS A 164 -19.15 -0.66 -25.53
N PHE A 165 -19.22 -1.11 -24.26
CA PHE A 165 -20.48 -1.33 -23.54
C PHE A 165 -20.50 -0.52 -22.23
N PRO A 166 -20.84 0.79 -22.26
CA PRO A 166 -20.61 1.71 -21.13
C PRO A 166 -21.37 1.33 -19.84
N VAL A 167 -22.60 0.84 -19.94
CA VAL A 167 -23.41 0.42 -18.77
C VAL A 167 -22.96 -0.94 -18.26
N LEU A 168 -22.77 -1.91 -19.17
CA LEU A 168 -22.37 -3.28 -18.83
C LEU A 168 -20.98 -3.32 -18.17
N ARG A 169 -20.09 -2.41 -18.56
CA ARG A 169 -18.75 -2.23 -17.99
C ARG A 169 -18.77 -2.01 -16.47
N TRP A 170 -19.67 -1.15 -15.97
CA TRP A 170 -19.82 -0.93 -14.54
C TRP A 170 -20.44 -2.14 -13.83
N GLY A 171 -21.46 -2.75 -14.43
CA GLY A 171 -22.07 -3.98 -13.90
C GLY A 171 -21.06 -5.11 -13.74
N ILE A 172 -20.22 -5.35 -14.74
CA ILE A 172 -19.19 -6.40 -14.69
C ILE A 172 -18.13 -6.09 -13.62
N CYS A 173 -17.71 -4.83 -13.46
CA CYS A 173 -16.80 -4.46 -12.37
C CYS A 173 -17.42 -4.69 -10.99
N ILE A 174 -18.71 -4.36 -10.81
CA ILE A 174 -19.42 -4.62 -9.55
C ILE A 174 -19.48 -6.12 -9.28
N VAL A 175 -19.87 -6.93 -10.27
CA VAL A 175 -19.90 -8.40 -10.14
C VAL A 175 -18.50 -8.94 -9.81
N LEU A 176 -17.46 -8.45 -10.48
CA LEU A 176 -16.08 -8.86 -10.21
C LEU A 176 -15.66 -8.53 -8.76
N ALA A 177 -16.07 -7.37 -8.23
CA ALA A 177 -15.83 -7.01 -6.84
C ALA A 177 -16.57 -7.93 -5.86
N PHE A 178 -17.82 -8.31 -6.16
CA PHE A 178 -18.55 -9.31 -5.36
C PHE A 178 -17.90 -10.69 -5.40
N VAL A 179 -17.46 -11.14 -6.58
CA VAL A 179 -16.75 -12.42 -6.71
C VAL A 179 -15.43 -12.37 -5.94
N TRP A 180 -14.69 -11.27 -6.01
CA TRP A 180 -13.44 -11.10 -5.29
C TRP A 180 -13.63 -11.12 -3.77
N THR A 181 -14.58 -10.35 -3.25
CA THR A 181 -14.91 -10.33 -1.82
C THR A 181 -15.40 -11.68 -1.33
N TYR A 182 -16.16 -12.42 -2.14
CA TYR A 182 -16.57 -13.78 -1.82
C TYR A 182 -15.38 -14.76 -1.76
N ILE A 183 -14.46 -14.69 -2.73
CA ILE A 183 -13.22 -15.50 -2.72
C ILE A 183 -12.36 -15.15 -1.50
N ASP A 184 -12.25 -13.87 -1.17
CA ASP A 184 -11.47 -13.41 -0.03
C ASP A 184 -12.04 -13.92 1.30
N ASP A 185 -13.36 -13.83 1.50
CA ASP A 185 -14.05 -14.29 2.71
C ASP A 185 -14.06 -15.82 2.84
N LYS A 186 -14.25 -16.56 1.74
CA LYS A 186 -14.43 -18.02 1.78
C LYS A 186 -13.15 -18.82 1.60
N ILE A 187 -12.15 -18.27 0.92
CA ILE A 187 -10.94 -19.00 0.56
C ILE A 187 -9.73 -18.37 1.23
N ILE A 188 -9.45 -17.09 0.95
CA ILE A 188 -8.19 -16.46 1.36
C ILE A 188 -8.13 -16.28 2.89
N THR A 189 -9.15 -15.68 3.48
CA THR A 189 -9.20 -15.39 4.93
C THR A 189 -9.17 -16.66 5.78
N PRO A 190 -9.96 -17.72 5.49
CA PRO A 190 -9.90 -18.97 6.25
C PRO A 190 -8.57 -19.72 6.03
N PHE A 191 -8.05 -19.72 4.81
CA PHE A 191 -6.78 -20.38 4.50
C PHE A 191 -5.60 -19.73 5.23
N THR A 192 -5.53 -18.40 5.22
CA THR A 192 -4.50 -17.64 5.97
C THR A 192 -4.71 -17.74 7.48
N SER A 193 -5.96 -17.73 7.96
CA SER A 193 -6.26 -17.79 9.38
C SER A 193 -6.03 -19.15 10.02
N SER A 194 -6.28 -20.23 9.29
CA SER A 194 -5.97 -21.60 9.73
C SER A 194 -4.47 -21.86 9.89
N GLN A 195 -3.62 -20.97 9.35
CA GLN A 195 -2.17 -21.10 9.31
C GLN A 195 -1.45 -20.04 10.16
N HIS A 196 -2.16 -19.33 11.05
CA HIS A 196 -1.57 -18.33 11.94
C HIS A 196 -0.43 -18.86 12.81
N ASP A 197 -0.44 -20.16 13.12
CA ASP A 197 0.60 -20.83 13.91
C ASP A 197 1.88 -21.16 13.11
N LEU A 198 1.81 -21.09 11.78
CA LEU A 198 2.96 -21.36 10.91
C LEU A 198 3.81 -20.09 10.75
N TRP A 199 5.02 -20.12 11.35
CA TRP A 199 6.00 -19.02 11.36
C TRP A 199 5.44 -17.65 11.80
N PRO A 200 5.00 -17.53 13.07
CA PRO A 200 4.49 -16.28 13.60
C PRO A 200 5.61 -15.27 13.84
N VAL A 201 5.46 -14.07 13.29
CA VAL A 201 6.31 -12.91 13.59
C VAL A 201 5.52 -11.97 14.49
N LYS A 202 6.14 -11.58 15.62
CA LYS A 202 5.55 -10.63 16.58
C LYS A 202 5.72 -9.21 16.06
N VAL A 203 4.61 -8.51 15.84
CA VAL A 203 4.58 -7.10 15.43
C VAL A 203 3.70 -6.32 16.40
N TYR A 204 4.22 -5.24 16.98
CA TYR A 204 3.47 -4.41 17.93
C TYR A 204 2.64 -3.37 17.17
N ALA A 205 1.39 -3.74 16.86
CA ALA A 205 0.50 -2.96 16.00
C ALA A 205 -0.92 -2.77 16.57
N ASN A 206 -1.23 -3.38 17.71
CA ASN A 206 -2.52 -3.19 18.38
C ASN A 206 -2.37 -2.09 19.45
N PHE A 207 -3.10 -0.99 19.27
CA PHE A 207 -3.00 0.21 20.09
C PHE A 207 -4.14 0.25 21.10
N HIS A 208 -3.81 0.27 22.39
CA HIS A 208 -4.77 0.55 23.45
C HIS A 208 -4.45 1.91 24.06
N PHE A 209 -5.47 2.77 24.14
CA PHE A 209 -5.35 4.08 24.78
C PHE A 209 -6.00 4.02 26.16
N HIS A 210 -5.25 4.40 27.18
CA HIS A 210 -5.73 4.49 28.55
C HIS A 210 -5.71 5.95 28.99
N TYR A 211 -6.76 6.41 29.66
CA TYR A 211 -6.79 7.76 30.23
C TYR A 211 -6.61 7.68 31.74
N THR A 212 -5.52 8.24 32.24
CA THR A 212 -5.23 8.27 33.67
C THR A 212 -5.29 9.72 34.16
N LYS A 213 -6.13 10.00 35.16
CA LYS A 213 -6.39 11.37 35.67
C LYS A 213 -5.12 12.15 36.08
N LEU A 214 -4.03 11.46 36.42
CA LEU A 214 -2.75 12.07 36.85
C LEU A 214 -1.72 12.26 35.73
N SER A 215 -1.72 11.42 34.69
CA SER A 215 -0.70 11.41 33.63
C SER A 215 -1.22 11.72 32.23
N GLY A 216 -2.54 11.93 32.08
CA GLY A 216 -3.18 12.16 30.79
C GLY A 216 -3.43 10.86 30.01
N TRP A 217 -3.50 10.97 28.68
CA TRP A 217 -3.60 9.80 27.82
C TRP A 217 -2.26 9.06 27.73
N THR A 218 -2.28 7.75 27.93
CA THR A 218 -1.15 6.83 27.74
C THR A 218 -1.49 5.82 26.63
N MET A 219 -0.45 5.24 26.04
CA MET A 219 -0.60 4.24 24.98
C MET A 219 0.15 2.95 25.30
N GLU A 220 -0.59 1.85 25.22
CA GLU A 220 -0.08 0.49 25.30
C GLU A 220 -0.03 -0.13 23.89
N LEU A 221 1.12 -0.70 23.55
CA LEU A 221 1.35 -1.40 22.30
C LEU A 221 1.31 -2.91 22.54
N LYS A 222 0.29 -3.59 22.03
CA LYS A 222 0.19 -5.05 22.11
C LYS A 222 0.72 -5.73 20.86
N ALA A 223 1.37 -6.86 21.08
CA ALA A 223 1.88 -7.70 20.01
C ALA A 223 0.70 -8.37 19.27
N VAL A 224 0.78 -8.30 17.95
CA VAL A 224 -0.04 -9.05 17.00
C VAL A 224 0.88 -10.05 16.32
N HIS A 225 0.41 -11.28 16.19
CA HIS A 225 1.13 -12.32 15.46
C HIS A 225 0.70 -12.27 14.00
N ILE A 226 1.68 -12.04 13.12
CA ILE A 226 1.47 -12.08 11.68
C ILE A 226 2.21 -13.30 11.14
N SER A 227 1.52 -14.17 10.42
CA SER A 227 2.13 -15.34 9.78
C SER A 227 2.89 -14.94 8.51
N LEU A 228 4.17 -15.34 8.43
CA LEU A 228 4.97 -15.15 7.21
C LEU A 228 4.40 -15.90 6.00
N PHE A 229 3.71 -17.02 6.24
CA PHE A 229 3.07 -17.78 5.17
C PHE A 229 1.99 -16.97 4.46
N SER A 230 1.24 -16.14 5.21
CA SER A 230 0.23 -15.25 4.63
C SER A 230 0.82 -14.28 3.61
N PHE A 231 2.05 -13.78 3.84
CA PHE A 231 2.73 -12.94 2.87
C PHE A 231 3.07 -13.68 1.57
N LEU A 232 3.57 -14.90 1.67
CA LEU A 232 3.90 -15.71 0.48
C LEU A 232 2.66 -16.01 -0.34
N ALA A 233 1.55 -16.39 0.31
CA ALA A 233 0.28 -16.65 -0.35
C ALA A 233 -0.23 -15.42 -1.12
N VAL A 234 -0.18 -14.24 -0.51
CA VAL A 234 -0.60 -12.98 -1.14
C VAL A 234 0.30 -12.60 -2.33
N ILE A 235 1.62 -12.80 -2.22
CA ILE A 235 2.57 -12.54 -3.32
C ILE A 235 2.27 -13.45 -4.52
N VAL A 236 2.05 -14.75 -4.29
CA VAL A 236 1.71 -15.70 -5.35
C VAL A 236 0.39 -15.33 -6.00
N LEU A 237 -0.63 -14.99 -5.21
CA LEU A 237 -1.93 -14.55 -5.72
C LEU A 237 -1.80 -13.27 -6.55
N ALA A 238 -1.02 -12.29 -6.08
CA ALA A 238 -0.75 -11.06 -6.83
C ALA A 238 -0.06 -11.36 -8.17
N ALA A 239 0.92 -12.27 -8.20
CA ALA A 239 1.59 -12.65 -9.44
C ALA A 239 0.64 -13.33 -10.45
N LEU A 240 -0.24 -14.22 -9.97
CA LEU A 240 -1.26 -14.88 -10.80
C LEU A 240 -2.26 -13.86 -11.37
N CYS A 241 -2.78 -12.96 -10.55
CA CYS A 241 -3.69 -11.90 -10.99
C CYS A 241 -3.04 -10.94 -12.00
N LEU A 242 -1.76 -10.60 -11.79
CA LEU A 242 -1.01 -9.78 -12.74
C LEU A 242 -0.81 -10.49 -14.08
N ALA A 243 -0.53 -11.80 -14.06
CA ALA A 243 -0.43 -12.61 -15.28
C ALA A 243 -1.77 -12.64 -16.04
N LEU A 244 -2.89 -12.88 -15.34
CA LEU A 244 -4.22 -12.86 -15.94
C LEU A 244 -4.58 -11.50 -16.54
N ALA A 245 -4.30 -10.40 -15.83
CA ALA A 245 -4.49 -9.04 -16.34
C ALA A 245 -3.66 -8.79 -17.62
N SER A 246 -2.44 -9.31 -17.66
CA SER A 246 -1.56 -9.17 -18.82
C SER A 246 -2.04 -9.95 -20.06
N MET A 247 -2.59 -11.16 -19.86
CA MET A 247 -3.17 -11.96 -20.95
C MET A 247 -4.38 -11.26 -21.56
N LEU A 248 -5.20 -10.65 -20.71
CA LEU A 248 -6.40 -9.92 -21.13
C LEU A 248 -6.03 -8.65 -21.93
N LEU A 249 -4.90 -8.01 -21.59
CA LEU A 249 -4.36 -6.87 -22.32
C LEU A 249 -3.75 -7.28 -23.68
N ASN A 250 -2.98 -8.37 -23.73
CA ASN A 250 -2.31 -8.84 -24.96
C ASN A 250 -3.29 -9.22 -26.07
N ARG A 251 -4.43 -9.83 -25.74
CA ARG A 251 -5.47 -10.20 -26.73
C ARG A 251 -6.04 -9.00 -27.51
N LYS A 252 -5.78 -7.76 -27.09
CA LYS A 252 -6.17 -6.55 -27.82
C LYS A 252 -5.08 -5.96 -28.73
N VAL A 253 -3.86 -6.49 -28.66
CA VAL A 253 -2.70 -5.99 -29.43
C VAL A 253 -2.52 -6.77 -30.75
N GLU A 254 -3.11 -7.96 -30.86
CA GLU A 254 -3.19 -8.72 -32.12
C GLU A 254 -4.25 -8.08 -33.04
N VAL A 255 -3.83 -7.08 -33.82
CA VAL A 255 -4.52 -6.57 -35.02
C VAL A 255 -3.53 -6.58 -36.17
#